data_AF-A0A7J4RRF2-F1
#
_entry.id   AF-A0A7J4RRF2-F1
#
_cell.length_a   1.000
_cell.length_b   1.000
_cell.length_c   1.000
_cell.angle_alpha   90.00
_cell.angle_beta   90.00
_cell.angle_gamma   90.00
#
_symmetry.space_group_name_H-M   'P 1'
#
loop_
_entity.id
_entity.type
_entity.pdbx_description
1 polymer ?
#
loop_
_entity_poly.entity_id
_entity_poly.type
_entity_poly.pdbx_seq_one_letter_code
_entity_poly.pdbx_strand_id
1 'polypeptide(L)'
;MRDFSKVADYLIPKRKRIHISVFIFSILMIPGILATFEPIDIESYEMESPELDANLVFREEFTAAGNIWGFGIFVRSEAEFGSSGSDVSMIADYTGENSGLEFPKGGILNLTVLREIDVNAETLRNHNVSKFFLPIASEISGDPAVGMLDLASDFRSFMSGSSSLTQPRINPYKLALTLDLEESMDPAPTNWTDCGILECLRFDDPDVTQDHIDLAAHRMANSSNGSFLRFLSNDRAFTPDPNSSVIGPINHTIGEDGNLESETWERGRWSASAAWLIVNLDREQMQDSGWTFSWKNATTEFGYERDGLTLVTDPIRYSFEYCEEREEKNQPLCSVEWLYLAIEEDLRETDEHIVSLMFAEGINVEINRELLSSAYLLVAMSFIVVALLWINLRRISDVAIVSTSLVVSLIWMYGLIGWAMIFGQKTGFEFIFRSQFSNLLPILILALEIDDSLHSLHRYKEERRSGKTIQQACRISISKVGLAVMLTSVTTIVAFSANLTSSIAALRSFGIEAGIGVMCAFFLTGLWVPLARLDIDQWLETRGKLEDEDPDKIHMIPKSWLSSVTTNSFKIYPLVIVCVVLVTAYAVPLMTSLEGDFQVEDFVEEDSDLAVGVGLINQRFSD
;
A
#
# COMPACT_ATOMS: atom_id res chain seq x y z
N MET A 1 -33.61 21.42 23.79
CA MET A 1 -34.97 20.87 23.59
C MET A 1 -35.24 19.84 24.67
N ARG A 2 -36.43 19.79 25.28
CA ARG A 2 -36.72 18.91 26.45
C ARG A 2 -37.04 17.46 26.03
N ASP A 3 -37.53 17.26 24.81
CA ASP A 3 -37.75 15.99 24.11
C ASP A 3 -37.93 16.25 22.60
N PHE A 4 -38.03 15.18 21.80
CA PHE A 4 -38.33 15.24 20.36
C PHE A 4 -39.84 15.19 20.05
N SER A 5 -40.71 15.57 21.00
CA SER A 5 -42.17 15.50 20.83
C SER A 5 -42.66 16.30 19.63
N LYS A 6 -42.18 17.55 19.46
CA LYS A 6 -42.51 18.40 18.31
C LYS A 6 -42.06 17.81 16.98
N VAL A 7 -40.91 17.12 16.97
CA VAL A 7 -40.39 16.43 15.77
C VAL A 7 -41.31 15.27 15.41
N ALA A 8 -41.69 14.45 16.40
CA ALA A 8 -42.65 13.36 16.20
C ALA A 8 -44.02 13.87 15.69
N ASP A 9 -44.54 14.94 16.29
CA ASP A 9 -45.81 15.57 15.91
C ASP A 9 -45.77 16.17 14.49
N TYR A 10 -44.59 16.57 14.02
CA TYR A 10 -44.39 17.03 12.65
C TYR A 10 -44.26 15.87 11.64
N LEU A 11 -43.51 14.82 11.99
CA LEU A 11 -43.17 13.71 11.10
C LEU A 11 -44.34 12.75 10.88
N ILE A 12 -45.05 12.33 11.94
CA ILE A 12 -46.07 11.27 11.88
C ILE A 12 -47.23 11.62 10.90
N PRO A 13 -47.80 12.84 10.92
CA PRO A 13 -48.84 13.21 9.97
C PRO A 13 -48.34 13.28 8.52
N LYS A 14 -47.04 13.57 8.34
CA LYS A 14 -46.39 13.72 7.03
C LYS A 14 -45.60 12.48 6.59
N ARG A 15 -45.71 11.35 7.28
CA ARG A 15 -44.88 10.16 7.04
C ARG A 15 -44.79 9.71 5.58
N LYS A 16 -45.90 9.72 4.83
CA LYS A 16 -45.88 9.40 3.38
C LYS A 16 -44.96 10.34 2.59
N ARG A 17 -44.98 11.64 2.89
CA ARG A 17 -44.05 12.60 2.28
C ARG A 17 -42.62 12.33 2.71
N ILE A 18 -42.39 11.94 3.96
CA ILE A 18 -41.05 11.57 4.45
C ILE A 18 -40.50 10.34 3.73
N HIS A 19 -41.29 9.28 3.55
CA HIS A 19 -40.87 8.11 2.77
C HIS A 19 -40.54 8.47 1.32
N ILE A 20 -41.35 9.32 0.68
CA ILE A 20 -41.06 9.83 -0.66
C ILE A 20 -39.79 10.67 -0.68
N SER A 21 -39.58 11.55 0.32
CA SER A 21 -38.36 12.35 0.43
C SER A 21 -37.13 11.47 0.61
N VAL A 22 -37.20 10.42 1.44
CA VAL A 22 -36.10 9.47 1.62
C VAL A 22 -35.78 8.75 0.30
N PHE A 23 -36.82 8.30 -0.42
CA PHE A 23 -36.65 7.67 -1.71
C PHE A 23 -36.01 8.61 -2.75
N ILE A 24 -36.52 9.84 -2.89
CA ILE A 24 -35.97 10.85 -3.81
C ILE A 24 -34.54 11.19 -3.44
N PHE A 25 -34.24 11.43 -2.16
CA PHE A 25 -32.90 11.74 -1.72
C PHE A 25 -31.94 10.58 -2.00
N SER A 26 -32.36 9.34 -1.77
CA SER A 26 -31.57 8.15 -2.12
C SER A 26 -31.24 8.09 -3.62
N ILE A 27 -32.18 8.45 -4.50
CA ILE A 27 -31.92 8.53 -5.94
C ILE A 27 -30.89 9.63 -6.26
N LEU A 28 -30.99 10.79 -5.60
CA LEU A 28 -30.04 11.90 -5.76
C LEU A 28 -28.62 11.57 -5.27
N MET A 29 -28.47 10.56 -4.42
CA MET A 29 -27.18 10.09 -3.93
C MET A 29 -26.44 9.20 -4.93
N ILE A 30 -27.17 8.51 -5.83
CA ILE A 30 -26.58 7.53 -6.77
C ILE A 30 -25.44 8.12 -7.62
N PRO A 31 -25.55 9.33 -8.21
CA PRO A 31 -24.43 9.90 -8.97
C PRO A 31 -23.18 10.17 -8.13
N GLY A 32 -23.35 10.53 -6.86
CA GLY A 32 -22.24 10.73 -5.93
C GLY A 32 -21.50 9.43 -5.63
N ILE A 33 -22.23 8.31 -5.47
CA ILE A 33 -21.62 7.00 -5.21
C ILE A 33 -20.61 6.62 -6.31
N LEU A 34 -20.86 6.98 -7.56
CA LEU A 34 -19.92 6.70 -8.65
C LEU A 34 -18.54 7.33 -8.44
N ALA A 35 -18.47 8.54 -7.87
CA ALA A 35 -17.20 9.17 -7.51
C ALA A 35 -16.49 8.49 -6.34
N THR A 36 -17.21 7.72 -5.51
CA THR A 36 -16.61 6.98 -4.40
C THR A 36 -16.01 5.63 -4.80
N PHE A 37 -16.25 5.18 -6.04
CA PHE A 37 -15.59 4.03 -6.65
C PHE A 37 -14.31 4.42 -7.41
N GLU A 38 -13.88 5.68 -7.33
CA GLU A 38 -12.52 6.05 -7.73
C GLU A 38 -11.53 5.19 -6.92
N PRO A 39 -10.50 4.63 -7.58
CA PRO A 39 -9.55 3.77 -6.90
C PRO A 39 -8.72 4.55 -5.88
N ILE A 40 -8.19 3.85 -4.89
CA ILE A 40 -7.39 4.46 -3.82
C ILE A 40 -6.00 4.75 -4.37
N ASP A 41 -5.55 5.99 -4.20
CA ASP A 41 -4.24 6.51 -4.61
C ASP A 41 -3.50 6.96 -3.34
N ILE A 42 -2.63 6.09 -2.83
CA ILE A 42 -1.90 6.23 -1.57
C ILE A 42 -0.75 7.20 -1.69
N GLU A 43 -0.08 7.23 -2.85
CA GLU A 43 1.00 8.17 -3.14
C GLU A 43 0.53 9.63 -3.16
N SER A 44 -0.77 9.86 -3.36
CA SER A 44 -1.38 11.18 -3.21
C SER A 44 -1.46 11.67 -1.75
N TYR A 45 -1.20 10.80 -0.77
CA TYR A 45 -1.09 11.20 0.63
C TYR A 45 0.34 11.66 0.90
N GLU A 46 0.49 12.85 1.45
CA GLU A 46 1.74 13.32 2.07
C GLU A 46 2.03 12.40 3.29
N MET A 47 2.65 11.24 3.04
CA MET A 47 3.11 10.28 4.04
C MET A 47 4.60 10.48 4.25
N GLU A 48 5.01 10.62 5.50
CA GLU A 48 6.41 10.51 5.91
C GLU A 48 6.72 9.02 5.96
N SER A 49 7.32 8.46 4.90
CA SER A 49 7.82 7.09 4.88
C SER A 49 9.26 7.10 4.40
N PRO A 50 10.17 6.30 4.99
CA PRO A 50 11.56 6.20 4.53
C PRO A 50 11.67 5.84 3.04
N GLU A 51 10.71 5.12 2.48
CA GLU A 51 10.66 4.68 1.08
C GLU A 51 10.24 5.83 0.15
N LEU A 52 9.22 6.60 0.55
CA LEU A 52 8.80 7.83 -0.15
C LEU A 52 9.89 8.89 -0.03
N ASP A 53 10.52 9.02 1.13
CA ASP A 53 11.68 9.87 1.37
C ASP A 53 12.88 9.40 0.56
N ALA A 54 13.15 8.10 0.45
CA ALA A 54 14.21 7.55 -0.39
C ALA A 54 13.93 7.82 -1.87
N ASN A 55 12.69 7.68 -2.33
CA ASN A 55 12.27 8.04 -3.70
C ASN A 55 12.43 9.55 -3.93
N LEU A 56 12.01 10.39 -2.97
CA LEU A 56 12.20 11.84 -3.02
C LEU A 56 13.68 12.23 -3.03
N VAL A 57 14.51 11.64 -2.17
CA VAL A 57 15.97 11.84 -2.14
C VAL A 57 16.60 11.34 -3.44
N PHE A 58 16.18 10.20 -3.99
CA PHE A 58 16.62 9.75 -5.31
C PHE A 58 16.28 10.80 -6.38
N ARG A 59 15.06 11.36 -6.36
CA ARG A 59 14.64 12.40 -7.30
C ARG A 59 15.34 13.74 -7.09
N GLU A 60 15.68 14.09 -5.85
CA GLU A 60 16.33 15.35 -5.46
C GLU A 60 17.86 15.32 -5.57
N GLU A 61 18.51 14.17 -5.39
CA GLU A 61 19.96 14.00 -5.53
C GLU A 61 20.35 13.72 -7.00
N PHE A 62 19.52 13.00 -7.76
CA PHE A 62 19.75 12.68 -9.18
C PHE A 62 18.94 13.60 -10.13
N THR A 63 19.12 14.92 -9.96
CA THR A 63 18.35 16.03 -10.58
C THR A 63 18.39 16.19 -12.12
N ALA A 64 19.05 15.31 -12.87
CA ALA A 64 18.94 15.29 -14.33
C ALA A 64 17.62 14.59 -14.75
N ALA A 65 16.51 15.24 -14.41
CA ALA A 65 15.26 14.62 -14.00
C ALA A 65 14.47 13.90 -15.10
N GLY A 66 14.71 12.58 -15.20
CA GLY A 66 13.72 11.58 -15.56
C GLY A 66 12.98 11.01 -14.34
N ASN A 67 12.22 9.95 -14.52
CA ASN A 67 11.80 9.04 -13.46
C ASN A 67 12.81 7.88 -13.39
N ILE A 68 13.42 7.65 -12.23
CA ILE A 68 14.42 6.59 -12.02
C ILE A 68 13.75 5.41 -11.32
N TRP A 69 13.89 4.21 -11.88
CA TRP A 69 13.39 2.96 -11.30
C TRP A 69 14.56 2.08 -10.89
N GLY A 70 14.46 1.48 -9.70
CA GLY A 70 15.43 0.51 -9.21
C GLY A 70 14.81 -0.89 -9.21
N PHE A 71 15.46 -1.82 -9.91
CA PHE A 71 15.27 -3.25 -9.71
C PHE A 71 16.38 -3.78 -8.82
N GLY A 72 16.00 -4.60 -7.85
CA GLY A 72 16.94 -5.45 -7.12
C GLY A 72 17.13 -6.73 -7.90
N ILE A 73 18.38 -7.03 -8.22
CA ILE A 73 18.74 -8.31 -8.80
C ILE A 73 19.35 -9.17 -7.70
N PHE A 74 18.61 -10.19 -7.30
CA PHE A 74 19.01 -11.09 -6.23
C PHE A 74 19.46 -12.43 -6.80
N VAL A 75 20.51 -13.02 -6.24
CA VAL A 75 20.89 -14.38 -6.58
C VAL A 75 19.83 -15.35 -6.07
N ARG A 76 19.40 -16.28 -6.92
CA ARG A 76 18.46 -17.34 -6.56
C ARG A 76 19.13 -18.38 -5.65
N SER A 77 18.34 -19.07 -4.82
CA SER A 77 18.81 -20.15 -3.98
C SER A 77 19.24 -21.36 -4.82
N GLU A 78 20.26 -22.10 -4.34
CA GLU A 78 20.86 -23.25 -5.05
C GLU A 78 19.83 -24.32 -5.43
N ALA A 79 18.84 -24.55 -4.56
CA ALA A 79 17.83 -25.58 -4.75
C ALA A 79 16.88 -25.27 -5.93
N GLU A 80 16.76 -24.00 -6.30
CA GLU A 80 15.79 -23.49 -7.27
C GLU A 80 16.44 -23.06 -8.61
N PHE A 81 17.73 -23.34 -8.80
CA PHE A 81 18.40 -23.03 -10.07
C PHE A 81 17.81 -23.78 -11.26
N GLY A 82 17.41 -23.03 -12.29
CA GLY A 82 16.78 -23.56 -13.50
C GLY A 82 15.36 -24.11 -13.29
N SER A 83 14.72 -23.83 -12.14
CA SER A 83 13.28 -24.02 -11.97
C SER A 83 12.53 -22.96 -12.77
N SER A 84 11.34 -23.31 -13.27
CA SER A 84 10.48 -22.39 -14.02
C SER A 84 9.75 -21.44 -13.07
N GLY A 85 9.74 -20.15 -13.40
CA GLY A 85 9.21 -19.09 -12.55
C GLY A 85 10.26 -18.59 -11.56
N SER A 86 10.06 -17.38 -11.04
CA SER A 86 10.98 -16.72 -10.09
C SER A 86 10.19 -16.07 -8.97
N ASP A 87 9.54 -16.90 -8.16
CA ASP A 87 8.87 -16.43 -6.95
C ASP A 87 9.91 -15.76 -6.01
N VAL A 88 9.51 -14.71 -5.27
CA VAL A 88 10.39 -13.98 -4.36
C VAL A 88 10.94 -14.91 -3.27
N SER A 89 10.20 -15.96 -2.92
CA SER A 89 10.66 -17.02 -2.01
C SER A 89 11.86 -17.83 -2.51
N MET A 90 12.19 -17.75 -3.80
CA MET A 90 13.34 -18.44 -4.39
C MET A 90 14.67 -17.71 -4.16
N ILE A 91 14.67 -16.49 -3.60
CA ILE A 91 15.86 -15.69 -3.33
C ILE A 91 16.78 -16.40 -2.32
N ALA A 92 18.10 -16.36 -2.55
CA ALA A 92 19.08 -16.93 -1.62
C ALA A 92 19.08 -16.18 -0.28
N ASP A 93 19.27 -16.90 0.83
CA ASP A 93 19.33 -16.32 2.17
C ASP A 93 20.41 -15.25 2.31
N TYR A 94 20.13 -14.22 3.11
CA TYR A 94 21.12 -13.19 3.45
C TYR A 94 22.15 -13.74 4.44
N THR A 95 23.42 -13.71 4.06
CA THR A 95 24.53 -14.29 4.84
C THR A 95 25.08 -13.36 5.93
N GLY A 96 24.64 -12.10 5.95
CA GLY A 96 25.08 -11.07 6.90
C GLY A 96 26.15 -10.12 6.34
N GLU A 97 26.36 -8.98 6.97
CA GLU A 97 27.31 -7.97 6.52
C GLU A 97 28.73 -8.52 6.36
N ASN A 98 29.40 -8.15 5.26
CA ASN A 98 30.80 -8.52 4.96
C ASN A 98 31.07 -10.05 4.96
N SER A 99 30.08 -10.89 4.65
CA SER A 99 30.23 -12.35 4.64
C SER A 99 30.44 -12.94 3.24
N GLY A 100 29.81 -12.35 2.22
CA GLY A 100 29.74 -12.85 0.85
C GLY A 100 28.85 -14.09 0.71
N LEU A 101 28.41 -14.36 -0.51
CA LEU A 101 27.64 -15.57 -0.82
C LEU A 101 28.57 -16.73 -1.20
N GLU A 102 28.36 -17.92 -0.62
CA GLU A 102 29.20 -19.11 -0.90
C GLU A 102 28.86 -19.79 -2.23
N PHE A 103 27.56 -19.87 -2.56
CA PHE A 103 27.06 -20.50 -3.78
C PHE A 103 26.02 -19.61 -4.47
N PRO A 104 26.15 -19.36 -5.79
CA PRO A 104 27.24 -19.75 -6.66
C PRO A 104 28.51 -18.99 -6.29
N LYS A 105 29.70 -19.53 -6.63
CA LYS A 105 30.96 -18.85 -6.31
C LYS A 105 31.03 -17.47 -6.95
N GLY A 106 31.25 -16.44 -6.13
CA GLY A 106 31.22 -15.04 -6.56
C GLY A 106 29.84 -14.39 -6.46
N GLY A 107 28.79 -15.15 -6.11
CA GLY A 107 27.43 -14.66 -5.96
C GLY A 107 26.95 -13.94 -7.22
N ILE A 108 26.53 -12.69 -7.06
CA ILE A 108 26.08 -11.81 -8.15
C ILE A 108 27.20 -11.48 -9.16
N LEU A 109 28.48 -11.64 -8.75
CA LEU A 109 29.67 -11.47 -9.60
C LEU A 109 30.10 -12.78 -10.29
N ASN A 110 29.28 -13.82 -10.22
CA ASN A 110 29.49 -15.03 -11.02
C ASN A 110 29.27 -14.72 -12.51
N LEU A 111 30.12 -15.22 -13.39
CA LEU A 111 30.04 -14.97 -14.84
C LEU A 111 28.70 -15.41 -15.42
N THR A 112 28.15 -16.55 -15.02
CA THR A 112 26.85 -17.01 -15.50
C THR A 112 25.74 -16.05 -15.06
N VAL A 113 25.78 -15.59 -13.81
CA VAL A 113 24.83 -14.61 -13.26
C VAL A 113 24.96 -13.26 -13.98
N LEU A 114 26.18 -12.77 -14.22
CA LEU A 114 26.42 -11.53 -14.96
C LEU A 114 25.93 -11.60 -16.41
N ARG A 115 26.01 -12.78 -17.05
CA ARG A 115 25.45 -12.99 -18.39
C ARG A 115 23.94 -12.94 -18.40
N GLU A 116 23.29 -13.46 -17.37
CA GLU A 116 21.84 -13.38 -17.21
C GLU A 116 21.38 -11.94 -16.97
N ILE A 117 22.10 -11.19 -16.12
CA ILE A 117 21.87 -9.74 -15.93
C ILE A 117 21.96 -8.99 -17.26
N ASP A 118 22.94 -9.35 -18.11
CA ASP A 118 23.10 -8.76 -19.45
C ASP A 118 21.94 -9.10 -20.39
N VAL A 119 21.38 -10.32 -20.30
CA VAL A 119 20.19 -10.73 -21.06
C VAL A 119 18.96 -9.94 -20.62
N ASN A 120 18.77 -9.73 -19.31
CA ASN A 120 17.69 -8.91 -18.79
C ASN A 120 17.82 -7.45 -19.24
N ALA A 121 19.05 -6.93 -19.23
CA ALA A 121 19.37 -5.62 -19.75
C ALA A 121 19.06 -5.49 -21.25
N GLU A 122 19.43 -6.48 -22.07
CA GLU A 122 19.11 -6.50 -23.49
C GLU A 122 17.60 -6.61 -23.75
N THR A 123 16.88 -7.37 -22.93
CA THR A 123 15.42 -7.48 -22.99
C THR A 123 14.76 -6.12 -22.76
N LEU A 124 15.18 -5.36 -21.74
CA LEU A 124 14.71 -4.00 -21.50
C LEU A 124 15.05 -3.03 -22.62
N ARG A 125 16.26 -3.12 -23.20
CA ARG A 125 16.66 -2.27 -24.34
C ARG A 125 15.83 -2.55 -25.59
N ASN A 126 15.44 -3.80 -25.80
CA ASN A 126 14.59 -4.21 -26.91
C ASN A 126 13.09 -4.00 -26.65
N HIS A 127 12.70 -3.76 -25.39
CA HIS A 127 11.33 -3.45 -25.02
C HIS A 127 10.91 -2.05 -25.50
N ASN A 128 9.62 -1.85 -25.74
CA ASN A 128 9.09 -0.56 -26.25
C ASN A 128 9.32 0.62 -25.28
N VAL A 129 9.54 0.32 -23.99
CA VAL A 129 9.85 1.33 -22.96
C VAL A 129 11.17 2.06 -23.24
N SER A 130 12.08 1.44 -24.00
CA SER A 130 13.37 2.05 -24.33
C SER A 130 13.26 3.34 -25.15
N LYS A 131 12.10 3.60 -25.78
CA LYS A 131 11.79 4.87 -26.44
C LYS A 131 11.85 6.08 -25.50
N PHE A 132 11.64 5.85 -24.21
CA PHE A 132 11.64 6.87 -23.16
C PHE A 132 12.97 6.93 -22.41
N PHE A 133 13.98 6.15 -22.79
CA PHE A 133 15.25 6.11 -22.06
C PHE A 133 15.97 7.46 -22.06
N LEU A 134 16.30 7.94 -20.86
CA LEU A 134 17.19 9.06 -20.65
C LEU A 134 18.61 8.57 -20.36
N PRO A 135 19.64 9.29 -20.82
CA PRO A 135 21.01 8.94 -20.51
C PRO A 135 21.26 9.03 -18.99
N ILE A 136 22.00 8.04 -18.47
CA ILE A 136 22.44 7.98 -17.08
C ILE A 136 23.93 7.63 -17.07
N ALA A 137 24.74 8.36 -16.32
CA ALA A 137 26.18 8.14 -16.24
C ALA A 137 26.52 7.37 -14.97
N SER A 138 27.25 6.25 -15.10
CA SER A 138 27.86 5.56 -13.97
C SER A 138 29.23 6.18 -13.68
N GLU A 139 29.57 6.33 -12.40
CA GLU A 139 30.92 6.78 -11.99
C GLU A 139 32.01 5.78 -12.43
N ILE A 140 31.63 4.53 -12.70
CA ILE A 140 32.51 3.46 -13.14
C ILE A 140 32.67 3.52 -14.66
N SER A 141 31.56 3.53 -15.41
CA SER A 141 31.62 3.59 -16.88
C SER A 141 32.15 4.93 -17.38
N GLY A 142 31.76 6.05 -16.76
CA GLY A 142 32.09 7.42 -17.18
C GLY A 142 31.38 7.88 -18.45
N ASP A 143 31.06 6.96 -19.36
CA ASP A 143 30.21 7.20 -20.52
C ASP A 143 28.72 7.15 -20.10
N PRO A 144 27.88 8.05 -20.64
CA PRO A 144 26.44 7.99 -20.42
C PRO A 144 25.89 6.70 -21.01
N ALA A 145 25.44 5.79 -20.14
CA ALA A 145 24.64 4.64 -20.52
C ALA A 145 23.26 5.15 -20.96
N VAL A 146 22.76 4.65 -22.09
CA VAL A 146 21.44 5.06 -22.59
C VAL A 146 20.39 4.28 -21.80
N GLY A 147 19.64 4.98 -20.95
CA GLY A 147 18.44 4.46 -20.31
C GLY A 147 18.61 3.63 -19.07
N MET A 148 19.76 2.97 -18.88
CA MET A 148 19.91 2.03 -17.79
C MET A 148 21.36 1.84 -17.32
N LEU A 149 21.52 1.59 -16.02
CA LEU A 149 22.75 1.13 -15.38
C LEU A 149 22.57 -0.29 -14.88
N ASP A 150 23.41 -1.19 -15.39
CA ASP A 150 23.46 -2.59 -14.98
C ASP A 150 24.92 -3.01 -14.78
N LEU A 151 25.11 -4.02 -13.94
CA LEU A 151 26.44 -4.49 -13.55
C LEU A 151 27.23 -5.01 -14.76
N ALA A 152 26.58 -5.72 -15.70
CA ALA A 152 27.26 -6.28 -16.87
C ALA A 152 27.81 -5.18 -17.81
N SER A 153 27.09 -4.06 -17.96
CA SER A 153 27.54 -2.90 -18.72
C SER A 153 28.76 -2.23 -18.09
N ASP A 154 28.85 -2.17 -16.76
CA ASP A 154 30.05 -1.66 -16.07
C ASP A 154 31.27 -2.58 -16.32
N PHE A 155 31.09 -3.91 -16.20
CA PHE A 155 32.13 -4.88 -16.57
C PHE A 155 32.55 -4.75 -18.04
N ARG A 156 31.59 -4.59 -18.96
CA ARG A 156 31.83 -4.40 -20.38
C ARG A 156 32.65 -3.14 -20.67
N SER A 157 32.30 -2.01 -20.05
CA SER A 157 33.03 -0.75 -20.21
C SER A 157 34.42 -0.79 -19.58
N PHE A 158 34.57 -1.47 -18.45
CA PHE A 158 35.86 -1.65 -17.80
C PHE A 158 36.79 -2.54 -18.62
N MET A 159 36.30 -3.70 -19.06
CA MET A 159 37.08 -4.70 -19.80
C MET A 159 37.35 -4.30 -21.26
N SER A 160 36.67 -3.29 -21.80
CA SER A 160 37.00 -2.70 -23.10
C SER A 160 38.13 -1.67 -23.00
N GLY A 161 38.42 -1.19 -21.78
CA GLY A 161 39.30 -0.06 -21.52
C GLY A 161 38.67 1.31 -21.83
N SER A 162 37.35 1.42 -22.01
CA SER A 162 36.66 2.70 -22.20
C SER A 162 36.18 3.34 -20.90
N SER A 163 36.13 2.58 -19.81
CA SER A 163 35.68 3.05 -18.49
C SER A 163 36.45 4.27 -17.97
N SER A 164 35.75 5.10 -17.20
CA SER A 164 36.29 6.20 -16.39
C SER A 164 37.47 5.77 -15.49
N LEU A 165 37.53 4.51 -15.08
CA LEU A 165 38.61 3.97 -14.25
C LEU A 165 39.86 3.60 -15.06
N THR A 166 39.70 3.41 -16.37
CA THR A 166 40.77 2.99 -17.30
C THR A 166 41.25 4.10 -18.22
N GLN A 167 40.51 5.21 -18.29
CA GLN A 167 40.83 6.39 -19.09
C GLN A 167 41.30 7.57 -18.21
N PRO A 168 42.23 8.40 -18.70
CA PRO A 168 42.57 9.66 -18.03
C PRO A 168 41.36 10.60 -17.94
N ARG A 169 41.19 11.27 -16.79
CA ARG A 169 40.00 12.07 -16.48
C ARG A 169 40.35 13.54 -16.33
N ILE A 170 39.45 14.43 -16.77
CA ILE A 170 39.62 15.87 -16.55
C ILE A 170 39.31 16.16 -15.07
N ASN A 171 40.25 16.76 -14.36
CA ASN A 171 40.03 17.25 -13.01
C ASN A 171 39.49 18.70 -13.08
N PRO A 172 38.23 18.95 -12.70
CA PRO A 172 37.61 20.27 -12.84
C PRO A 172 38.32 21.36 -12.04
N TYR A 173 38.88 21.00 -10.87
CA TYR A 173 39.62 21.93 -10.02
C TYR A 173 40.97 22.30 -10.63
N LYS A 174 41.68 21.34 -11.24
CA LYS A 174 42.90 21.65 -12.00
C LYS A 174 42.59 22.48 -13.23
N LEU A 175 41.53 22.14 -13.97
CA LEU A 175 41.10 22.88 -15.16
C LEU A 175 40.75 24.34 -14.85
N ALA A 176 40.08 24.59 -13.71
CA ALA A 176 39.78 25.93 -13.26
C ALA A 176 41.02 26.76 -12.88
N LEU A 177 42.13 26.10 -12.52
CA LEU A 177 43.38 26.74 -12.09
C LEU A 177 44.39 26.91 -13.25
N THR A 178 44.51 25.93 -14.13
CA THR A 178 45.50 25.90 -15.22
C THR A 178 44.94 26.47 -16.52
N LEU A 179 43.62 26.39 -16.73
CA LEU A 179 42.93 26.70 -18.01
C LEU A 179 43.49 25.93 -19.22
N ASP A 180 44.23 24.84 -18.96
CA ASP A 180 44.83 23.98 -19.97
C ASP A 180 44.26 22.55 -19.81
N LEU A 181 43.74 21.99 -20.90
CA LEU A 181 43.11 20.68 -20.91
C LEU A 181 44.11 19.54 -20.62
N GLU A 182 45.33 19.61 -21.17
CA GLU A 182 46.32 18.54 -21.02
C GLU A 182 46.92 18.53 -19.60
N GLU A 183 47.21 19.70 -19.04
CA GLU A 183 47.75 19.81 -17.66
C GLU A 183 46.70 19.49 -16.58
N SER A 184 45.43 19.42 -16.96
CA SER A 184 44.30 19.15 -16.05
C SER A 184 43.84 17.70 -16.04
N MET A 185 44.51 16.82 -16.78
CA MET A 185 44.16 15.40 -16.79
C MET A 185 44.80 14.69 -15.59
N ASP A 186 43.97 14.02 -14.79
CA ASP A 186 44.43 13.02 -13.84
C ASP A 186 44.66 11.68 -14.58
N PRO A 187 45.70 10.92 -14.20
CA PRO A 187 45.93 9.60 -14.78
C PRO A 187 44.77 8.66 -14.47
N ALA A 188 44.58 7.67 -15.33
CA ALA A 188 43.59 6.61 -15.10
C ALA A 188 43.87 5.91 -13.75
N PRO A 189 42.85 5.74 -12.89
CA PRO A 189 42.99 5.04 -11.60
C PRO A 189 43.58 3.63 -11.73
N THR A 190 43.22 2.91 -12.79
CA THR A 190 43.67 1.55 -13.07
C THR A 190 43.70 1.30 -14.58
N ASN A 191 43.90 0.06 -15.02
CA ASN A 191 43.93 -0.32 -16.43
C ASN A 191 43.28 -1.70 -16.66
N TRP A 192 42.95 -1.99 -17.92
CA TRP A 192 42.59 -3.32 -18.41
C TRP A 192 43.54 -3.80 -19.53
N THR A 193 44.75 -3.25 -19.58
CA THR A 193 45.75 -3.61 -20.60
C THR A 193 46.83 -4.54 -20.06
N ASP A 194 47.00 -4.60 -18.75
CA ASP A 194 47.87 -5.55 -18.06
C ASP A 194 47.02 -6.52 -17.23
N CYS A 195 46.74 -7.73 -17.72
CA CYS A 195 45.94 -8.73 -17.02
C CYS A 195 46.80 -9.82 -16.36
N GLY A 196 48.11 -9.58 -16.24
CA GLY A 196 49.05 -10.50 -15.60
C GLY A 196 49.19 -11.84 -16.33
N ILE A 197 48.68 -12.90 -15.71
CA ILE A 197 48.75 -14.29 -16.24
C ILE A 197 47.62 -14.55 -17.25
N LEU A 198 46.55 -13.77 -17.19
CA LEU A 198 45.41 -13.86 -18.09
C LEU A 198 45.65 -13.01 -19.35
N GLU A 199 44.99 -13.40 -20.44
CA GLU A 199 44.85 -12.53 -21.60
C GLU A 199 43.80 -11.45 -21.29
N CYS A 200 44.01 -10.22 -21.77
CA CYS A 200 43.02 -9.16 -21.58
C CYS A 200 41.87 -9.30 -22.57
N LEU A 201 40.93 -10.17 -22.23
CA LEU A 201 39.68 -10.37 -22.95
C LEU A 201 38.65 -9.30 -22.57
N ARG A 202 37.72 -9.02 -23.49
CA ARG A 202 36.56 -8.15 -23.29
C ARG A 202 35.41 -8.95 -22.72
N PHE A 203 34.47 -8.31 -22.03
CA PHE A 203 33.31 -8.99 -21.45
C PHE A 203 32.55 -9.85 -22.45
N ASP A 204 32.38 -9.42 -23.70
CA ASP A 204 31.63 -10.15 -24.73
C ASP A 204 32.44 -11.25 -25.45
N ASP A 205 33.72 -11.46 -25.11
CA ASP A 205 34.52 -12.51 -25.72
C ASP A 205 34.07 -13.92 -25.26
N PRO A 206 34.03 -14.92 -26.16
CA PRO A 206 33.53 -16.26 -25.83
C PRO A 206 34.45 -17.04 -24.88
N ASP A 207 35.72 -16.65 -24.79
CA ASP A 207 36.74 -17.30 -23.95
C ASP A 207 36.89 -16.63 -22.57
N VAL A 208 36.03 -15.65 -22.23
CA VAL A 208 35.99 -15.04 -20.90
C VAL A 208 35.70 -16.09 -19.85
N THR A 209 36.48 -16.06 -18.79
CA THR A 209 36.34 -16.96 -17.63
C THR A 209 36.04 -16.18 -16.36
N GLN A 210 35.61 -16.90 -15.32
CA GLN A 210 35.40 -16.32 -13.99
C GLN A 210 36.63 -15.57 -13.47
N ASP A 211 37.85 -16.04 -13.74
CA ASP A 211 39.07 -15.38 -13.27
C ASP A 211 39.25 -13.97 -13.88
N HIS A 212 38.73 -13.75 -15.11
CA HIS A 212 38.71 -12.41 -15.72
C HIS A 212 37.73 -11.50 -14.97
N ILE A 213 36.55 -12.01 -14.62
CA ILE A 213 35.55 -11.27 -13.83
C ILE A 213 36.09 -10.95 -12.44
N ASP A 214 36.73 -11.92 -11.77
CA ASP A 214 37.32 -11.72 -10.45
C ASP A 214 38.41 -10.63 -10.46
N LEU A 215 39.24 -10.59 -11.52
CA LEU A 215 40.26 -9.56 -11.71
C LEU A 215 39.63 -8.19 -11.99
N ALA A 216 38.61 -8.11 -12.84
CA ALA A 216 37.90 -6.87 -13.15
C ALA A 216 37.20 -6.31 -11.91
N ALA A 217 36.43 -7.14 -11.21
CA ALA A 217 35.74 -6.79 -9.97
C ALA A 217 36.71 -6.24 -8.92
N HIS A 218 37.85 -6.91 -8.75
CA HIS A 218 38.86 -6.49 -7.79
C HIS A 218 39.48 -5.12 -8.12
N ARG A 219 39.74 -4.85 -9.40
CA ARG A 219 40.25 -3.54 -9.82
C ARG A 219 39.20 -2.45 -9.67
N MET A 220 37.95 -2.71 -10.03
CA MET A 220 36.86 -1.76 -9.85
C MET A 220 36.68 -1.45 -8.36
N ALA A 221 36.58 -2.47 -7.50
CA ALA A 221 36.43 -2.29 -6.05
C ALA A 221 37.54 -1.43 -5.42
N ASN A 222 38.79 -1.59 -5.86
CA ASN A 222 39.94 -0.88 -5.28
C ASN A 222 40.21 0.49 -5.92
N SER A 223 39.59 0.82 -7.06
CA SER A 223 39.90 2.03 -7.83
C SER A 223 38.69 2.92 -8.10
N SER A 224 37.49 2.52 -7.65
CA SER A 224 36.25 3.30 -7.79
C SER A 224 35.90 4.14 -6.56
N ASN A 225 36.77 4.29 -5.56
CA ASN A 225 36.45 4.96 -4.28
C ASN A 225 35.14 4.45 -3.64
N GLY A 226 34.92 3.13 -3.66
CA GLY A 226 33.72 2.51 -3.09
C GLY A 226 32.48 2.50 -3.99
N SER A 227 32.42 3.26 -5.09
CA SER A 227 31.21 3.33 -5.95
C SER A 227 30.78 1.97 -6.51
N PHE A 228 31.71 1.10 -6.92
CA PHE A 228 31.42 -0.28 -7.34
C PHE A 228 30.83 -1.12 -6.21
N LEU A 229 31.36 -0.99 -4.99
CA LEU A 229 30.89 -1.77 -3.86
C LEU A 229 29.52 -1.32 -3.36
N ARG A 230 29.21 -0.02 -3.44
CA ARG A 230 27.88 0.54 -3.12
C ARG A 230 26.78 0.05 -4.06
N PHE A 231 27.14 -0.41 -5.25
CA PHE A 231 26.19 -0.99 -6.20
C PHE A 231 25.80 -2.43 -5.84
N LEU A 232 26.54 -3.06 -4.93
CA LEU A 232 26.31 -4.41 -4.42
C LEU A 232 25.71 -4.37 -3.01
N SER A 233 25.03 -5.45 -2.62
CA SER A 233 24.47 -5.61 -1.29
C SER A 233 25.52 -5.58 -0.16
N ASN A 234 25.08 -5.31 1.06
CA ASN A 234 25.91 -5.11 2.26
C ASN A 234 26.61 -6.39 2.75
N ASP A 235 26.18 -7.57 2.29
CA ASP A 235 26.94 -8.81 2.46
C ASP A 235 28.17 -8.88 1.55
N ARG A 236 28.42 -7.91 0.67
CA ARG A 236 29.62 -7.86 -0.18
C ARG A 236 30.90 -8.12 0.61
N ALA A 237 31.69 -9.10 0.16
CA ALA A 237 32.93 -9.48 0.83
C ALA A 237 33.96 -10.02 -0.16
N PHE A 238 35.23 -9.88 0.21
CA PHE A 238 36.29 -10.63 -0.45
C PHE A 238 36.45 -11.99 0.22
N THR A 239 35.93 -13.02 -0.44
CA THR A 239 35.88 -14.40 0.06
C THR A 239 37.17 -15.15 -0.30
N PRO A 240 37.81 -15.88 0.64
CA PRO A 240 39.02 -16.64 0.35
C PRO A 240 38.78 -17.79 -0.63
N ASP A 241 39.59 -17.86 -1.69
CA ASP A 241 39.63 -18.98 -2.63
C ASP A 241 41.09 -19.25 -3.04
N PRO A 242 41.69 -20.36 -2.59
CA PRO A 242 43.08 -20.71 -2.91
C PRO A 242 43.36 -20.84 -4.41
N ASN A 243 42.33 -21.11 -5.22
CA ASN A 243 42.48 -21.27 -6.67
C ASN A 243 42.44 -19.94 -7.42
N SER A 244 42.02 -18.84 -6.77
CA SER A 244 41.99 -17.53 -7.41
C SER A 244 43.39 -16.98 -7.67
N SER A 245 43.56 -16.29 -8.80
CA SER A 245 44.77 -15.53 -9.12
C SER A 245 44.82 -14.15 -8.45
N VAL A 246 43.71 -13.67 -7.90
CA VAL A 246 43.55 -12.34 -7.33
C VAL A 246 43.81 -12.38 -5.83
N ILE A 247 44.52 -11.37 -5.30
CA ILE A 247 44.80 -11.19 -3.88
C ILE A 247 44.06 -9.95 -3.40
N GLY A 248 43.22 -10.08 -2.38
CA GLY A 248 42.37 -8.99 -1.89
C GLY A 248 42.16 -9.03 -0.38
N PRO A 249 41.44 -8.01 0.15
CA PRO A 249 41.38 -7.76 1.60
C PRO A 249 40.26 -8.56 2.29
N ILE A 250 40.61 -9.41 3.26
CA ILE A 250 39.63 -10.14 4.10
C ILE A 250 39.19 -9.25 5.27
N ASN A 251 37.91 -9.33 5.68
CA ASN A 251 37.34 -8.55 6.79
C ASN A 251 37.68 -7.06 6.68
N HIS A 252 37.47 -6.51 5.49
CA HIS A 252 37.82 -5.14 5.18
C HIS A 252 36.79 -4.17 5.76
N THR A 253 37.20 -2.92 5.95
CA THR A 253 36.33 -1.79 6.23
C THR A 253 36.48 -0.76 5.13
N ILE A 254 35.38 -0.09 4.76
CA ILE A 254 35.38 0.99 3.78
C ILE A 254 35.53 2.31 4.55
N GLY A 255 36.63 3.03 4.34
CA GLY A 255 36.83 4.36 4.95
C GLY A 255 35.93 5.44 4.32
N GLU A 256 35.86 6.62 4.95
CA GLU A 256 35.03 7.75 4.46
C GLU A 256 35.36 8.17 3.02
N ASP A 257 36.63 8.04 2.61
CA ASP A 257 37.11 8.34 1.26
C ASP A 257 36.88 7.19 0.26
N GLY A 258 36.22 6.10 0.68
CA GLY A 258 35.95 4.91 -0.14
C GLY A 258 37.13 3.94 -0.28
N ASN A 259 38.23 4.16 0.44
CA ASN A 259 39.39 3.28 0.45
C ASN A 259 39.14 2.03 1.30
N LEU A 260 39.69 0.89 0.85
CA LEU A 260 39.60 -0.39 1.54
C LEU A 260 40.74 -0.55 2.55
N GLU A 261 40.39 -0.74 3.82
CA GLU A 261 41.33 -1.02 4.90
C GLU A 261 41.19 -2.47 5.39
N SER A 262 42.29 -3.21 5.49
CA SER A 262 42.31 -4.59 6.01
C SER A 262 43.70 -4.99 6.51
N GLU A 263 43.72 -5.81 7.57
CA GLU A 263 44.95 -6.38 8.14
C GLU A 263 45.49 -7.59 7.36
N THR A 264 44.63 -8.26 6.57
CA THR A 264 44.94 -9.55 5.95
C THR A 264 44.56 -9.57 4.47
N TRP A 265 45.53 -9.89 3.62
CA TRP A 265 45.36 -9.99 2.17
C TRP A 265 45.68 -11.40 1.71
N GLU A 266 44.69 -12.10 1.17
CA GLU A 266 44.83 -13.49 0.70
C GLU A 266 44.24 -13.67 -0.68
N ARG A 267 44.44 -14.86 -1.26
CA ARG A 267 43.84 -15.21 -2.55
C ARG A 267 42.35 -15.44 -2.40
N GLY A 268 41.57 -14.84 -3.29
CA GLY A 268 40.12 -14.90 -3.20
C GLY A 268 39.41 -14.15 -4.31
N ARG A 269 38.13 -13.88 -4.09
CA ARG A 269 37.25 -13.19 -5.04
C ARG A 269 36.21 -12.36 -4.30
N TRP A 270 35.72 -11.31 -4.94
CA TRP A 270 34.55 -10.60 -4.44
C TRP A 270 33.29 -11.46 -4.61
N SER A 271 32.41 -11.43 -3.63
CA SER A 271 31.10 -12.08 -3.65
C SER A 271 30.08 -11.20 -2.94
N ALA A 272 28.85 -11.17 -3.44
CA ALA A 272 27.69 -10.49 -2.85
C ALA A 272 26.41 -11.21 -3.30
N SER A 273 25.33 -11.08 -2.53
CA SER A 273 24.06 -11.76 -2.82
C SER A 273 23.14 -10.99 -3.77
N ALA A 274 23.32 -9.67 -3.94
CA ALA A 274 22.48 -8.86 -4.80
C ALA A 274 23.21 -7.64 -5.38
N ALA A 275 22.63 -7.05 -6.44
CA ALA A 275 23.06 -5.79 -7.03
C ALA A 275 21.87 -5.00 -7.57
N TRP A 276 22.09 -3.71 -7.82
CA TRP A 276 21.08 -2.85 -8.45
C TRP A 276 21.04 -3.00 -9.98
N LEU A 277 19.85 -2.81 -10.54
CA LEU A 277 19.62 -2.52 -11.95
C LEU A 277 18.77 -1.25 -12.01
N ILE A 278 19.33 -0.16 -12.51
CA ILE A 278 18.69 1.16 -12.48
C ILE A 278 18.25 1.54 -13.88
N VAL A 279 17.02 2.03 -14.04
CA VAL A 279 16.47 2.49 -15.32
C VAL A 279 16.07 3.96 -15.17
N ASN A 280 16.44 4.81 -16.13
CA ASN A 280 16.12 6.24 -16.14
C ASN A 280 15.25 6.57 -17.35
N LEU A 281 14.07 7.14 -17.11
CA LEU A 281 13.02 7.31 -18.11
C LEU A 281 12.52 8.75 -18.18
N ASP A 282 12.16 9.20 -19.37
CA ASP A 282 11.61 10.52 -19.59
C ASP A 282 10.14 10.55 -19.17
N ARG A 283 9.91 11.09 -17.97
CA ARG A 283 8.59 11.23 -17.38
C ARG A 283 7.66 12.08 -18.24
N GLU A 284 8.15 13.19 -18.79
CA GLU A 284 7.35 14.11 -19.60
C GLU A 284 6.94 13.43 -20.91
N GLN A 285 7.90 12.78 -21.58
CA GLN A 285 7.62 12.05 -22.82
C GLN A 285 6.66 10.87 -22.61
N MET A 286 6.74 10.18 -21.47
CA MET A 286 5.77 9.14 -21.10
C MET A 286 4.37 9.72 -20.95
N GLN A 287 4.23 10.86 -20.26
CA GLN A 287 2.93 11.54 -20.10
C GLN A 287 2.35 11.97 -21.45
N ASP A 288 3.18 12.57 -22.31
CA ASP A 288 2.80 12.94 -23.68
C ASP A 288 2.43 11.75 -24.57
N SER A 289 2.82 10.53 -24.18
CA SER A 289 2.51 9.28 -24.87
C SER A 289 1.35 8.49 -24.22
N GLY A 290 0.60 9.13 -23.32
CA GLY A 290 -0.63 8.58 -22.74
C GLY A 290 -0.47 7.75 -21.47
N TRP A 291 0.64 7.95 -20.75
CA TRP A 291 0.90 7.31 -19.46
C TRP A 291 0.64 8.26 -18.28
N THR A 292 0.17 7.73 -17.15
CA THR A 292 -0.02 8.51 -15.92
C THR A 292 0.67 7.90 -14.71
N PHE A 293 1.32 8.76 -13.94
CA PHE A 293 1.93 8.46 -12.64
C PHE A 293 0.98 8.77 -11.47
N SER A 294 -0.29 9.04 -11.75
CA SER A 294 -1.32 9.15 -10.73
C SER A 294 -2.38 8.09 -11.01
N TRP A 295 -2.54 7.19 -10.05
CA TRP A 295 -3.51 6.11 -10.10
C TRP A 295 -4.95 6.63 -10.22
N LYS A 296 -5.25 7.78 -9.60
CA LYS A 296 -6.55 8.47 -9.74
C LYS A 296 -6.90 8.87 -11.18
N ASN A 297 -5.89 9.22 -11.99
CA ASN A 297 -6.10 9.64 -13.38
C ASN A 297 -6.01 8.48 -14.37
N ALA A 298 -5.72 7.27 -13.88
CA ALA A 298 -5.54 6.09 -14.71
C ALA A 298 -6.87 5.48 -15.17
N THR A 299 -6.77 4.72 -16.24
CA THR A 299 -7.82 3.81 -16.70
C THR A 299 -8.14 2.78 -15.63
N THR A 300 -9.43 2.61 -15.34
CA THR A 300 -9.90 1.58 -14.42
C THR A 300 -10.08 0.27 -15.18
N GLU A 301 -9.16 -0.66 -14.96
CA GLU A 301 -9.19 -2.00 -15.54
C GLU A 301 -8.93 -3.06 -14.46
N PHE A 302 -9.35 -4.29 -14.72
CA PHE A 302 -9.30 -5.38 -13.74
C PHE A 302 -8.11 -6.30 -14.06
N GLY A 303 -6.98 -6.07 -13.38
CA GLY A 303 -5.72 -6.83 -13.52
C GLY A 303 -5.50 -7.80 -12.37
N TYR A 304 -6.51 -8.61 -12.05
CA TYR A 304 -6.45 -9.57 -10.94
C TYR A 304 -7.02 -10.92 -11.39
N GLU A 305 -6.30 -12.00 -11.12
CA GLU A 305 -6.79 -13.37 -11.29
C GLU A 305 -7.27 -13.92 -9.94
N ARG A 306 -8.21 -14.85 -9.99
CA ARG A 306 -8.76 -15.47 -8.78
C ARG A 306 -8.07 -16.80 -8.50
N ASP A 307 -7.38 -16.87 -7.36
CA ASP A 307 -6.90 -18.14 -6.79
C ASP A 307 -7.70 -18.53 -5.55
N GLY A 308 -8.64 -19.46 -5.71
CA GLY A 308 -9.51 -19.91 -4.61
C GLY A 308 -10.38 -18.80 -4.01
N LEU A 309 -10.00 -18.32 -2.82
CA LEU A 309 -10.66 -17.22 -2.09
C LEU A 309 -9.86 -15.92 -2.09
N THR A 310 -8.60 -15.95 -2.52
CA THR A 310 -7.73 -14.79 -2.65
C THR A 310 -7.70 -14.31 -4.11
N LEU A 311 -7.24 -13.08 -4.30
CA LEU A 311 -6.92 -12.54 -5.61
C LEU A 311 -5.42 -12.46 -5.72
N VAL A 312 -4.89 -12.80 -6.89
CA VAL A 312 -3.48 -12.65 -7.23
C VAL A 312 -3.38 -11.57 -8.30
N THR A 313 -2.32 -10.78 -8.25
CA THR A 313 -2.06 -9.73 -9.24
C THR A 313 -1.73 -10.38 -10.59
N ASP A 314 -2.43 -9.97 -11.65
CA ASP A 314 -2.15 -10.34 -13.05
C ASP A 314 -1.93 -9.03 -13.83
N PRO A 315 -0.66 -8.58 -13.95
CA PRO A 315 -0.32 -7.29 -14.52
C PRO A 315 -0.90 -7.04 -15.91
N ILE A 316 -1.54 -5.88 -16.08
CA ILE A 316 -2.10 -5.49 -17.36
C ILE A 316 -0.98 -5.07 -18.32
N ARG A 317 -0.78 -5.85 -19.38
CA ARG A 317 0.17 -5.55 -20.46
C ARG A 317 -0.43 -4.59 -21.48
N TYR A 318 -0.29 -3.30 -21.24
CA TYR A 318 -0.70 -2.27 -22.21
C TYR A 318 0.21 -2.24 -23.44
N SER A 319 -0.39 -2.15 -24.63
CA SER A 319 0.39 -1.77 -25.82
C SER A 319 0.64 -0.26 -25.83
N PHE A 320 1.78 0.18 -26.34
CA PHE A 320 2.13 1.60 -26.34
C PHE A 320 1.18 2.38 -27.25
N GLU A 321 0.78 1.78 -28.38
CA GLU A 321 -0.20 2.37 -29.30
C GLU A 321 -1.57 2.58 -28.65
N TYR A 322 -1.95 1.70 -27.70
CA TYR A 322 -3.22 1.80 -26.98
C TYR A 322 -3.24 2.99 -26.02
N CYS A 323 -2.10 3.30 -25.39
CA CYS A 323 -1.95 4.44 -24.49
C CYS A 323 -1.86 5.75 -25.28
N GLU A 324 -1.08 5.77 -26.36
CA GLU A 324 -1.00 6.93 -27.26
C GLU A 324 -2.37 7.31 -27.83
N GLU A 325 -3.17 6.33 -28.29
CA GLU A 325 -4.52 6.58 -28.83
C GLU A 325 -5.48 7.20 -27.79
N ARG A 326 -5.27 6.93 -26.50
CA ARG A 326 -6.08 7.50 -25.42
C ARG A 326 -5.77 8.96 -25.16
N GLU A 327 -4.49 9.32 -25.16
CA GLU A 327 -4.06 10.72 -25.07
C GLU A 327 -4.64 11.52 -26.24
N GLU A 328 -4.54 10.99 -27.47
CA GLU A 328 -5.12 11.63 -28.67
C GLU A 328 -6.64 11.84 -28.55
N LYS A 329 -7.34 10.93 -27.88
CA LYS A 329 -8.80 10.99 -27.64
C LYS A 329 -9.17 11.69 -26.35
N ASN A 330 -8.20 12.19 -25.58
CA ASN A 330 -8.39 12.82 -24.26
C ASN A 330 -9.23 11.94 -23.31
N GLN A 331 -8.89 10.64 -23.27
CA GLN A 331 -9.47 9.62 -22.39
C GLN A 331 -8.57 9.41 -21.15
N PRO A 332 -9.04 8.72 -20.09
CA PRO A 332 -8.16 8.34 -18.98
C PRO A 332 -6.92 7.60 -19.48
N LEU A 333 -5.78 7.85 -18.85
CA LEU A 333 -4.45 7.41 -19.31
C LEU A 333 -4.11 6.00 -18.83
N CYS A 334 -3.09 5.36 -19.41
CA CYS A 334 -2.61 4.08 -18.92
C CYS A 334 -1.84 4.26 -17.60
N SER A 335 -2.12 3.41 -16.60
CA SER A 335 -1.35 3.44 -15.35
C SER A 335 0.06 2.97 -15.62
N VAL A 336 1.03 3.73 -15.12
CA VAL A 336 2.43 3.40 -15.20
C VAL A 336 2.80 2.24 -14.26
N GLU A 337 2.14 2.13 -13.10
CA GLU A 337 2.33 0.99 -12.18
C GLU A 337 2.01 -0.37 -12.85
N TRP A 338 1.05 -0.42 -13.78
CA TRP A 338 0.79 -1.65 -14.54
C TRP A 338 1.93 -2.00 -15.50
N LEU A 339 2.55 -1.00 -16.12
CA LEU A 339 3.74 -1.19 -16.97
C LEU A 339 4.91 -1.73 -16.16
N TYR A 340 5.07 -1.25 -14.93
CA TYR A 340 6.13 -1.65 -14.01
C TYR A 340 6.03 -3.11 -13.64
N LEU A 341 4.86 -3.49 -13.13
CA LEU A 341 4.57 -4.87 -12.74
C LEU A 341 4.66 -5.83 -13.94
N ALA A 342 4.21 -5.40 -15.12
CA ALA A 342 4.32 -6.20 -16.34
C ALA A 342 5.78 -6.42 -16.76
N ILE A 343 6.62 -5.38 -16.70
CA ILE A 343 8.06 -5.51 -17.03
C ILE A 343 8.76 -6.38 -16.00
N GLU A 344 8.47 -6.20 -14.71
CA GLU A 344 9.03 -7.03 -13.65
C GLU A 344 8.66 -8.50 -13.87
N GLU A 345 7.38 -8.81 -14.11
CA GLU A 345 6.91 -10.17 -14.37
C GLU A 345 7.56 -10.76 -15.62
N ASP A 346 7.66 -10.00 -16.70
CA ASP A 346 8.30 -10.45 -17.95
C ASP A 346 9.80 -10.76 -17.76
N LEU A 347 10.52 -9.99 -16.93
CA LEU A 347 11.91 -10.29 -16.57
C LEU A 347 11.98 -11.55 -15.70
N ARG A 348 11.12 -11.62 -14.69
CA ARG A 348 11.00 -12.73 -13.74
C ARG A 348 10.71 -14.06 -14.42
N GLU A 349 9.88 -14.09 -15.46
CA GLU A 349 9.59 -15.31 -16.22
C GLU A 349 10.84 -15.91 -16.90
N THR A 350 11.80 -15.07 -17.26
CA THR A 350 13.03 -15.48 -17.96
C THR A 350 14.22 -15.77 -17.03
N ASP A 351 14.12 -15.39 -15.77
CA ASP A 351 15.19 -15.60 -14.79
C ASP A 351 15.40 -17.10 -14.49
N GLU A 352 16.66 -17.56 -14.47
CA GLU A 352 17.09 -18.92 -14.12
C GLU A 352 18.02 -18.97 -12.90
N HIS A 353 18.93 -17.99 -12.74
CA HIS A 353 19.88 -17.89 -11.63
C HIS A 353 19.69 -16.65 -10.78
N ILE A 354 18.90 -15.68 -11.24
CA ILE A 354 18.52 -14.50 -10.46
C ILE A 354 17.02 -14.47 -10.15
N VAL A 355 16.64 -13.46 -9.36
CA VAL A 355 15.27 -13.00 -9.17
C VAL A 355 15.33 -11.48 -9.27
N SER A 356 14.69 -10.96 -10.32
CA SER A 356 14.51 -9.52 -10.54
C SER A 356 13.28 -9.06 -9.80
N LEU A 357 13.38 -8.03 -8.95
CA LEU A 357 12.25 -7.50 -8.18
C LEU A 357 12.26 -5.98 -8.27
N MET A 358 11.12 -5.36 -8.60
CA MET A 358 10.99 -3.91 -8.57
C MET A 358 10.63 -3.46 -7.15
N PHE A 359 11.05 -2.25 -6.78
CA PHE A 359 10.84 -1.74 -5.43
C PHE A 359 10.00 -0.47 -5.38
N ALA A 360 9.20 -0.36 -4.32
CA ALA A 360 8.41 0.82 -3.97
C ALA A 360 7.46 1.28 -5.09
N GLU A 361 7.05 0.35 -5.95
CA GLU A 361 6.19 0.58 -7.11
C GLU A 361 5.03 -0.44 -7.09
N GLY A 362 3.86 -0.06 -7.61
CA GLY A 362 2.69 -0.93 -7.60
C GLY A 362 1.93 -1.00 -6.26
N ILE A 363 2.25 -0.12 -5.30
CA ILE A 363 1.58 -0.07 -3.98
C ILE A 363 0.07 0.12 -4.14
N ASN A 364 -0.36 0.96 -5.09
CA ASN A 364 -1.79 1.16 -5.34
C ASN A 364 -2.42 -0.11 -5.91
N VAL A 365 -1.74 -0.82 -6.81
CA VAL A 365 -2.21 -2.11 -7.36
C VAL A 365 -2.48 -3.10 -6.23
N GLU A 366 -1.53 -3.24 -5.33
CA GLU A 366 -1.55 -4.23 -4.25
C GLU A 366 -2.64 -3.89 -3.22
N ILE A 367 -2.74 -2.64 -2.83
CA ILE A 367 -3.76 -2.23 -1.86
C ILE A 367 -5.16 -2.35 -2.47
N ASN A 368 -5.35 -1.99 -3.74
CA ASN A 368 -6.64 -2.21 -4.40
C ASN A 368 -6.96 -3.72 -4.56
N ARG A 369 -5.97 -4.61 -4.73
CA ARG A 369 -6.15 -6.06 -4.71
C ARG A 369 -6.69 -6.51 -3.35
N GLU A 370 -6.05 -6.07 -2.27
CA GLU A 370 -6.44 -6.43 -0.90
C GLU A 370 -7.85 -5.96 -0.54
N LEU A 371 -8.27 -4.80 -1.06
CA LEU A 371 -9.64 -4.32 -0.90
C LEU A 371 -10.67 -5.20 -1.59
N LEU A 372 -10.35 -5.67 -2.79
CA LEU A 372 -11.23 -6.58 -3.53
C LEU A 372 -11.24 -7.97 -2.89
N SER A 373 -10.09 -8.45 -2.43
CA SER A 373 -9.96 -9.69 -1.64
C SER A 373 -10.83 -9.60 -0.38
N SER A 374 -10.79 -8.49 0.35
CA SER A 374 -11.59 -8.26 1.56
C SER A 374 -13.11 -8.22 1.35
N ALA A 375 -13.62 -8.19 0.11
CA ALA A 375 -15.05 -8.16 -0.18
C ALA A 375 -15.79 -9.41 0.37
N TYR A 376 -15.15 -10.58 0.43
CA TYR A 376 -15.78 -11.78 1.01
C TYR A 376 -16.04 -11.61 2.51
N LEU A 377 -15.16 -10.93 3.25
CA LEU A 377 -15.32 -10.65 4.68
C LEU A 377 -16.53 -9.76 4.92
N LEU A 378 -16.75 -8.74 4.07
CA LEU A 378 -17.93 -7.88 4.14
C LEU A 378 -19.23 -8.67 3.91
N VAL A 379 -19.23 -9.61 2.97
CA VAL A 379 -20.37 -10.50 2.73
C VAL A 379 -20.59 -11.42 3.94
N ALA A 380 -19.55 -12.05 4.46
CA ALA A 380 -19.64 -12.92 5.64
C ALA A 380 -20.16 -12.17 6.88
N MET A 381 -19.64 -10.97 7.14
CA MET A 381 -20.11 -10.09 8.20
C MET A 381 -21.59 -9.72 8.02
N SER A 382 -22.01 -9.40 6.79
CA SER A 382 -23.42 -9.12 6.48
C SER A 382 -24.35 -10.30 6.80
N PHE A 383 -23.93 -11.53 6.51
CA PHE A 383 -24.67 -12.73 6.90
C PHE A 383 -24.79 -12.88 8.42
N ILE A 384 -23.68 -12.70 9.16
CA ILE A 384 -23.66 -12.77 10.62
C ILE A 384 -24.60 -11.71 11.21
N VAL A 385 -24.56 -10.50 10.67
CA VAL A 385 -25.40 -9.38 11.10
C VAL A 385 -26.89 -9.67 10.90
N VAL A 386 -27.29 -10.18 9.74
CA VAL A 386 -28.68 -10.57 9.49
C VAL A 386 -29.11 -11.69 10.44
N ALA A 387 -28.22 -12.65 10.74
CA ALA A 387 -28.49 -13.70 11.70
C ALA A 387 -28.68 -13.16 13.13
N LEU A 388 -27.83 -12.23 13.57
CA LEU A 388 -27.96 -11.57 14.88
C LEU A 388 -29.24 -10.74 14.99
N LEU A 389 -29.57 -9.96 13.94
CA LEU A 389 -30.82 -9.22 13.85
C LEU A 389 -32.03 -10.15 13.93
N TRP A 390 -31.98 -11.30 13.25
CA TRP A 390 -33.03 -12.32 13.31
C TRP A 390 -33.21 -12.87 14.73
N ILE A 391 -32.11 -13.25 15.39
CA ILE A 391 -32.12 -13.78 16.76
C ILE A 391 -32.73 -12.75 17.75
N ASN A 392 -32.40 -11.47 17.57
CA ASN A 392 -32.83 -10.39 18.46
C ASN A 392 -34.29 -9.95 18.21
N LEU A 393 -34.65 -9.68 16.96
CA LEU A 393 -35.96 -9.10 16.60
C LEU A 393 -37.05 -10.16 16.40
N ARG A 394 -36.68 -11.38 15.97
CA ARG A 394 -37.54 -12.57 15.73
C ARG A 394 -38.79 -12.31 14.88
N ARG A 395 -38.77 -11.28 14.03
CA ARG A 395 -39.88 -10.90 13.14
C ARG A 395 -39.31 -10.41 11.81
N ILE A 396 -39.73 -11.04 10.71
CA ILE A 396 -39.23 -10.75 9.35
C ILE A 396 -39.38 -9.26 9.01
N SER A 397 -40.50 -8.64 9.37
CA SER A 397 -40.73 -7.22 9.08
C SER A 397 -39.70 -6.30 9.73
N ASP A 398 -39.25 -6.62 10.93
CA ASP A 398 -38.31 -5.76 11.66
C ASP A 398 -36.91 -5.89 11.11
N VAL A 399 -36.48 -7.13 10.84
CA VAL A 399 -35.20 -7.40 10.16
C VAL A 399 -35.17 -6.71 8.80
N ALA A 400 -36.27 -6.77 8.03
CA ALA A 400 -36.37 -6.09 6.75
C ALA A 400 -36.31 -4.56 6.86
N ILE A 401 -36.97 -3.95 7.86
CA ILE A 401 -36.89 -2.49 8.09
C ILE A 401 -35.46 -2.08 8.39
N VAL A 402 -34.79 -2.77 9.33
CA VAL A 402 -33.41 -2.43 9.72
C VAL A 402 -32.45 -2.64 8.56
N SER A 403 -32.56 -3.76 7.84
CA SER A 403 -31.70 -4.04 6.68
C SER A 403 -31.91 -3.01 5.55
N THR A 404 -33.16 -2.57 5.33
CA THR A 404 -33.45 -1.53 4.32
C THR A 404 -32.89 -0.18 4.75
N SER A 405 -33.02 0.18 6.03
CA SER A 405 -32.40 1.39 6.59
C SER A 405 -30.89 1.36 6.32
N LEU A 406 -30.25 0.22 6.60
CA LEU A 406 -28.80 0.05 6.45
C LEU A 406 -28.33 0.28 5.01
N VAL A 407 -29.01 -0.33 4.04
CA VAL A 407 -28.68 -0.12 2.63
C VAL A 407 -28.88 1.34 2.23
N VAL A 408 -29.97 1.98 2.67
CA VAL A 408 -30.25 3.40 2.37
C VAL A 408 -29.22 4.32 3.03
N SER A 409 -28.78 4.00 4.23
CA SER A 409 -27.75 4.71 4.99
C SER A 409 -26.40 4.68 4.29
N LEU A 410 -25.96 3.51 3.83
CA LEU A 410 -24.74 3.37 3.03
C LEU A 410 -24.84 4.14 1.71
N ILE A 411 -26.00 4.08 1.03
CA ILE A 411 -26.26 4.89 -0.18
C ILE A 411 -26.11 6.39 0.13
N TRP A 412 -26.65 6.86 1.26
CA TRP A 412 -26.55 8.27 1.64
C TRP A 412 -25.14 8.68 2.02
N MET A 413 -24.45 7.85 2.79
CA MET A 413 -23.07 8.08 3.19
C MET A 413 -22.17 8.20 1.96
N TYR A 414 -22.12 7.17 1.11
CA TYR A 414 -21.28 7.19 -0.09
C TYR A 414 -21.72 8.27 -1.09
N GLY A 415 -23.03 8.48 -1.24
CA GLY A 415 -23.52 9.56 -2.09
C GLY A 415 -23.05 10.94 -1.63
N LEU A 416 -23.14 11.24 -0.32
CA LEU A 416 -22.69 12.52 0.23
C LEU A 416 -21.17 12.68 0.18
N ILE A 417 -20.41 11.61 0.46
CA ILE A 417 -18.94 11.60 0.31
C ILE A 417 -18.58 11.93 -1.13
N GLY A 418 -19.16 11.24 -2.11
CA GLY A 418 -18.84 11.49 -3.52
C GLY A 418 -19.32 12.86 -4.02
N TRP A 419 -20.47 13.36 -3.56
CA TRP A 419 -20.87 14.75 -3.84
C TRP A 419 -19.89 15.76 -3.26
N ALA A 420 -19.35 15.49 -2.07
CA ALA A 420 -18.34 16.33 -1.45
C ALA A 420 -17.01 16.31 -2.24
N MET A 421 -16.58 15.15 -2.74
CA MET A 421 -15.43 15.02 -3.65
C MET A 421 -15.63 15.82 -4.94
N ILE A 422 -16.75 15.62 -5.65
CA ILE A 422 -17.08 16.34 -6.89
C ILE A 422 -17.11 17.86 -6.67
N PHE A 423 -17.67 18.31 -5.54
CA PHE A 423 -17.71 19.71 -5.20
C PHE A 423 -16.32 20.26 -4.88
N GLY A 424 -15.50 19.50 -4.15
CA GLY A 424 -14.11 19.85 -3.85
C GLY A 424 -13.27 20.05 -5.11
N GLN A 425 -13.32 19.08 -6.03
CA GLN A 425 -12.65 19.16 -7.34
C GLN A 425 -13.08 20.40 -8.14
N LYS A 426 -14.39 20.69 -8.20
CA LYS A 426 -14.90 21.87 -8.94
C LYS A 426 -14.52 23.21 -8.32
N THR A 427 -14.32 23.25 -7.01
CA THR A 427 -14.02 24.50 -6.28
C THR A 427 -12.53 24.70 -6.03
N GLY A 428 -11.69 23.69 -6.31
CA GLY A 428 -10.26 23.70 -6.03
C GLY A 428 -9.92 23.52 -4.55
N PHE A 429 -10.89 23.09 -3.73
CA PHE A 429 -10.71 22.83 -2.31
C PHE A 429 -11.01 21.36 -2.04
N GLU A 430 -10.01 20.49 -2.20
CA GLU A 430 -10.13 19.07 -1.88
C GLU A 430 -9.95 18.86 -0.36
N PHE A 431 -11.02 18.41 0.32
CA PHE A 431 -11.02 18.15 1.77
C PHE A 431 -11.31 16.70 2.13
N ILE A 432 -11.65 15.86 1.14
CA ILE A 432 -11.82 14.41 1.30
C ILE A 432 -10.97 13.73 0.24
N PHE A 433 -10.03 12.92 0.70
CA PHE A 433 -9.28 11.97 -0.09
C PHE A 433 -9.73 10.57 0.32
N ARG A 434 -10.12 9.74 -0.64
CA ARG A 434 -10.44 8.33 -0.36
C ARG A 434 -9.16 7.67 0.09
N SER A 435 -9.20 6.95 1.21
CA SER A 435 -8.07 6.24 1.82
C SER A 435 -8.42 4.82 2.21
N GLN A 436 -7.42 3.99 2.53
CA GLN A 436 -7.66 2.63 3.01
C GLN A 436 -8.58 2.61 4.25
N PHE A 437 -8.47 3.60 5.13
CA PHE A 437 -9.38 3.78 6.28
C PHE A 437 -10.83 3.99 5.86
N SER A 438 -11.09 4.57 4.69
CA SER A 438 -12.44 4.74 4.16
C SER A 438 -13.17 3.42 3.92
N ASN A 439 -12.45 2.29 3.82
CA ASN A 439 -13.02 0.95 3.70
C ASN A 439 -13.56 0.40 5.02
N LEU A 440 -13.17 0.99 6.16
CA LEU A 440 -13.72 0.66 7.47
C LEU A 440 -15.12 1.27 7.69
N LEU A 441 -15.50 2.27 6.88
CA LEU A 441 -16.75 3.01 7.06
C LEU A 441 -18.01 2.13 7.03
N PRO A 442 -18.21 1.19 6.08
CA PRO A 442 -19.38 0.33 6.09
C PRO A 442 -19.51 -0.49 7.36
N ILE A 443 -18.39 -1.03 7.86
CA ILE A 443 -18.34 -1.83 9.09
C ILE A 443 -18.77 -0.98 10.28
N LEU A 444 -18.19 0.23 10.38
CA LEU A 444 -18.50 1.19 11.43
C LEU A 444 -19.97 1.61 11.42
N ILE A 445 -20.49 2.02 10.26
CA ILE A 445 -21.87 2.48 10.12
C ILE A 445 -22.83 1.34 10.37
N LEU A 446 -22.54 0.14 9.88
CA LEU A 446 -23.33 -1.05 10.15
C LEU A 446 -23.49 -1.27 11.66
N ALA A 447 -22.41 -1.20 12.43
CA ALA A 447 -22.44 -1.42 13.88
C ALA A 447 -23.31 -0.38 14.61
N LEU A 448 -23.07 0.92 14.33
CA LEU A 448 -23.81 2.02 14.96
C LEU A 448 -25.30 2.00 14.59
N GLU A 449 -25.59 1.72 13.32
CA GLU A 449 -26.95 1.79 12.79
C GLU A 449 -27.85 0.68 13.35
N ILE A 450 -27.29 -0.52 13.52
CA ILE A 450 -28.02 -1.65 14.10
C ILE A 450 -28.44 -1.33 15.53
N ASP A 451 -27.51 -0.81 16.35
CA ASP A 451 -27.79 -0.50 17.74
C ASP A 451 -28.90 0.56 17.87
N ASP A 452 -28.79 1.66 17.11
CA ASP A 452 -29.78 2.73 17.11
C ASP A 452 -31.16 2.24 16.65
N SER A 453 -31.20 1.42 15.58
CA SER A 453 -32.43 0.82 15.07
C SER A 453 -33.07 -0.13 16.08
N LEU A 454 -32.26 -0.95 16.77
CA LEU A 454 -32.72 -1.87 17.80
C LEU A 454 -33.34 -1.10 18.97
N HIS A 455 -32.68 -0.05 19.48
CA HIS A 455 -33.24 0.79 20.54
C HIS A 455 -34.59 1.40 20.15
N SER A 456 -34.67 1.89 18.92
CA SER A 456 -35.85 2.54 18.35
C SER A 456 -37.04 1.58 18.22
N LEU A 457 -36.80 0.37 17.68
CA LEU A 457 -37.81 -0.68 17.52
C LEU A 457 -38.19 -1.35 18.84
N HIS A 458 -37.25 -1.60 19.73
CA HIS A 458 -37.55 -2.17 21.06
C HIS A 458 -38.41 -1.21 21.88
N ARG A 459 -38.12 0.10 21.86
CA ARG A 459 -38.97 1.06 22.56
C ARG A 459 -40.38 1.10 21.98
N TYR A 460 -40.50 1.02 20.67
CA TYR A 460 -41.80 0.93 20.01
C TYR A 460 -42.58 -0.33 20.47
N LYS A 461 -41.92 -1.50 20.50
CA LYS A 461 -42.51 -2.75 20.98
C LYS A 461 -42.90 -2.70 22.46
N GLU A 462 -42.06 -2.10 23.31
CA GLU A 462 -42.34 -1.92 24.74
C GLU A 462 -43.63 -1.12 24.98
N GLU A 463 -43.83 -0.03 24.23
CA GLU A 463 -45.06 0.77 24.32
C GLU A 463 -46.28 0.02 23.76
N ARG A 464 -46.12 -0.78 22.70
CA ARG A 464 -47.17 -1.67 22.19
C ARG A 464 -47.59 -2.72 23.22
N ARG A 465 -46.63 -3.37 23.90
CA ARG A 465 -46.89 -4.31 25.01
C ARG A 465 -47.57 -3.63 26.19
N SER A 466 -47.28 -2.36 26.40
CA SER A 466 -47.93 -1.52 27.42
C SER A 466 -49.35 -1.05 27.01
N GLY A 467 -49.90 -1.55 25.91
CA GLY A 467 -51.26 -1.27 25.45
C GLY A 467 -51.43 0.05 24.70
N LYS A 468 -50.34 0.74 24.31
CA LYS A 468 -50.43 1.97 23.52
C LYS A 468 -50.82 1.68 22.07
N THR A 469 -51.51 2.61 21.43
CA THR A 469 -51.84 2.50 19.99
C THR A 469 -50.56 2.58 19.14
N ILE A 470 -50.61 2.07 17.91
CA ILE A 470 -49.51 2.10 16.93
C ILE A 470 -48.91 3.51 16.78
N GLN A 471 -49.78 4.52 16.70
CA GLN A 471 -49.38 5.93 16.57
C GLN A 471 -48.75 6.49 17.86
N GLN A 472 -49.29 6.14 19.02
CA GLN A 472 -48.72 6.56 20.31
C GLN A 472 -47.36 5.93 20.56
N ALA A 473 -47.20 4.64 20.25
CA ALA A 473 -45.93 3.93 20.35
C ALA A 473 -44.86 4.56 19.44
N CYS A 474 -45.20 4.86 18.18
CA CYS A 474 -44.31 5.57 17.26
C CYS A 474 -43.91 6.95 17.81
N ARG A 475 -44.89 7.73 18.31
CA ARG A 475 -44.64 9.06 18.86
C ARG A 475 -43.67 9.00 20.05
N ILE A 476 -43.87 8.04 20.96
CA ILE A 476 -43.00 7.88 22.14
C ILE A 476 -41.60 7.44 21.74
N SER A 477 -41.49 6.50 20.78
CA SER A 477 -40.18 6.07 20.28
C SER A 477 -39.39 7.24 19.67
N ILE A 478 -39.96 7.99 18.73
CA ILE A 478 -39.28 9.16 18.12
C ILE A 478 -38.96 10.23 19.18
N SER A 479 -39.90 10.52 20.09
CA SER A 479 -39.72 11.62 21.04
C SER A 479 -38.67 11.35 22.14
N LYS A 480 -38.47 10.09 22.52
CA LYS A 480 -37.47 9.70 23.53
C LYS A 480 -36.19 9.14 22.90
N VAL A 481 -36.32 8.08 22.10
CA VAL A 481 -35.17 7.40 21.51
C VAL A 481 -34.53 8.26 20.43
N GLY A 482 -35.32 8.96 19.60
CA GLY A 482 -34.76 9.88 18.61
C GLY A 482 -33.86 10.97 19.22
N LEU A 483 -34.19 11.49 20.41
CA LEU A 483 -33.32 12.43 21.12
C LEU A 483 -32.04 11.74 21.66
N ALA A 484 -32.17 10.54 22.23
CA ALA A 484 -31.03 9.78 22.73
C ALA A 484 -30.05 9.46 21.58
N VAL A 485 -30.57 8.98 20.45
CA VAL A 485 -29.83 8.66 19.22
C VAL A 485 -29.19 9.91 18.61
N MET A 486 -29.86 11.08 18.66
CA MET A 486 -29.21 12.34 18.26
C MET A 486 -27.99 12.66 19.13
N LEU A 487 -28.10 12.49 20.45
CA LEU A 487 -27.01 12.82 21.37
C LEU A 487 -25.82 11.86 21.20
N THR A 488 -26.06 10.56 21.05
CA THR A 488 -25.01 9.57 20.75
C THR A 488 -24.36 9.85 19.40
N SER A 489 -25.16 10.17 18.38
CA SER A 489 -24.65 10.53 17.05
C SER A 489 -23.79 11.78 17.07
N VAL A 490 -24.23 12.87 17.74
CA VAL A 490 -23.45 14.11 17.84
C VAL A 490 -22.14 13.88 18.59
N THR A 491 -22.16 13.14 19.70
CA THR A 491 -20.92 12.85 20.44
C THR A 491 -19.96 11.99 19.62
N THR A 492 -20.47 11.05 18.83
CA THR A 492 -19.67 10.23 17.91
C THR A 492 -19.09 11.06 16.76
N ILE A 493 -19.88 11.95 16.15
CA ILE A 493 -19.42 12.89 15.11
C ILE A 493 -18.29 13.78 15.66
N VAL A 494 -18.45 14.31 16.88
CA VAL A 494 -17.40 15.11 17.54
C VAL A 494 -16.13 14.29 17.78
N ALA A 495 -16.27 13.02 18.18
CA ALA A 495 -15.13 12.13 18.36
C ALA A 495 -14.37 11.89 17.04
N PHE A 496 -15.06 11.57 15.95
CA PHE A 496 -14.43 11.44 14.62
C PHE A 496 -13.87 12.75 14.09
N SER A 497 -14.53 13.88 14.38
CA SER A 497 -14.04 15.21 14.00
C SER A 497 -12.74 15.59 14.71
N ALA A 498 -12.38 14.91 15.81
CA ALA A 498 -11.07 15.11 16.44
C ALA A 498 -9.91 14.75 15.49
N ASN A 499 -10.12 13.83 14.54
CA ASN A 499 -9.10 13.50 13.54
C ASN A 499 -8.74 14.67 12.61
N LEU A 500 -9.56 15.73 12.56
CA LEU A 500 -9.23 16.97 11.82
C LEU A 500 -7.96 17.66 12.33
N THR A 501 -7.51 17.36 13.55
CA THR A 501 -6.27 17.90 14.11
C THR A 501 -5.03 17.09 13.77
N SER A 502 -5.16 15.97 13.04
CA SER A 502 -4.04 15.13 12.61
C SER A 502 -3.24 15.80 11.48
N SER A 503 -1.92 15.60 11.47
CA SER A 503 -1.07 15.93 10.31
C SER A 503 -1.40 15.04 9.11
N ILE A 504 -1.76 13.78 9.36
CA ILE A 504 -2.03 12.77 8.33
C ILE A 504 -3.35 13.08 7.60
N ALA A 505 -3.28 13.33 6.29
CA ALA A 505 -4.42 13.69 5.45
C ALA A 505 -5.50 12.58 5.39
N ALA A 506 -5.08 11.33 5.38
CA ALA A 506 -5.98 10.17 5.38
C ALA A 506 -6.87 10.13 6.64
N LEU A 507 -6.29 10.39 7.82
CA LEU A 507 -7.06 10.43 9.08
C LEU A 507 -8.05 11.60 9.12
N ARG A 508 -7.64 12.78 8.63
CA ARG A 508 -8.54 13.95 8.51
C ARG A 508 -9.75 13.64 7.64
N SER A 509 -9.51 13.04 6.47
CA SER A 509 -10.57 12.62 5.53
C SER A 509 -11.49 11.58 6.16
N PHE A 510 -10.93 10.52 6.76
CA PHE A 510 -11.70 9.48 7.46
C PHE A 510 -12.60 10.06 8.56
N GLY A 511 -12.11 11.04 9.33
CA GLY A 511 -12.92 11.72 10.36
C GLY A 511 -14.15 12.43 9.80
N ILE A 512 -14.02 13.09 8.65
CA ILE A 512 -15.14 13.75 7.96
C ILE A 512 -16.12 12.70 7.41
N GLU A 513 -15.60 11.68 6.71
CA GLU A 513 -16.41 10.63 6.11
C GLU A 513 -17.22 9.85 7.14
N ALA A 514 -16.59 9.46 8.26
CA ALA A 514 -17.25 8.81 9.38
C ALA A 514 -18.33 9.70 10.00
N GLY A 515 -18.04 11.00 10.18
CA GLY A 515 -19.03 11.98 10.66
C GLY A 515 -20.27 12.08 9.74
N ILE A 516 -20.07 12.10 8.42
CA ILE A 516 -21.16 12.07 7.43
C ILE A 516 -21.97 10.79 7.56
N GLY A 517 -21.30 9.63 7.65
CA GLY A 517 -21.97 8.33 7.81
C GLY A 517 -22.83 8.26 9.06
N VAL A 518 -22.31 8.70 10.21
CA VAL A 518 -23.08 8.74 11.48
C VAL A 518 -24.27 9.68 11.38
N MET A 519 -24.11 10.83 10.73
CA MET A 519 -25.22 11.76 10.49
C MET A 519 -26.32 11.12 9.62
N CYS A 520 -25.96 10.40 8.55
CA CYS A 520 -26.90 9.65 7.72
C CYS A 520 -27.64 8.57 8.52
N ALA A 521 -26.91 7.78 9.30
CA ALA A 521 -27.46 6.75 10.17
C ALA A 521 -28.50 7.34 11.13
N PHE A 522 -28.19 8.45 11.82
CA PHE A 522 -29.12 9.15 12.70
C PHE A 522 -30.47 9.46 12.05
N PHE A 523 -30.47 10.04 10.84
CA PHE A 523 -31.71 10.42 10.15
C PHE A 523 -32.56 9.19 9.82
N LEU A 524 -31.93 8.07 9.47
CA LEU A 524 -32.63 6.86 9.08
C LEU A 524 -33.09 6.05 10.29
N THR A 525 -32.26 5.82 11.30
CA THR A 525 -32.59 4.99 12.47
C THR A 525 -33.42 5.73 13.51
N GLY A 526 -33.03 6.97 13.81
CA GLY A 526 -33.65 7.78 14.86
C GLY A 526 -35.01 8.32 14.45
N LEU A 527 -35.22 8.58 13.15
CA LEU A 527 -36.44 9.22 12.63
C LEU A 527 -37.23 8.35 11.65
N TRP A 528 -36.59 7.73 10.66
CA TRP A 528 -37.31 7.02 9.58
C TRP A 528 -37.76 5.60 9.96
N VAL A 529 -36.92 4.82 10.65
CA VAL A 529 -37.23 3.44 11.08
C VAL A 529 -38.53 3.35 11.90
N PRO A 530 -38.80 4.20 12.92
CA PRO A 530 -40.09 4.22 13.61
C PRO A 530 -41.30 4.48 12.70
N LEU A 531 -41.13 5.34 11.68
CA LEU A 531 -42.19 5.68 10.74
C LEU A 531 -42.46 4.52 9.80
N ALA A 532 -41.40 3.86 9.30
CA ALA A 532 -41.52 2.66 8.48
C ALA A 532 -42.22 1.55 9.27
N ARG A 533 -41.86 1.38 10.54
CA ARG A 533 -42.51 0.44 11.45
C ARG A 533 -43.99 0.76 11.67
N LEU A 534 -44.34 2.02 11.89
CA LEU A 534 -45.72 2.50 12.00
C LEU A 534 -46.55 2.14 10.76
N ASP A 535 -46.01 2.35 9.56
CA ASP A 535 -46.71 2.07 8.30
C ASP A 535 -46.90 0.57 8.05
N ILE A 536 -45.89 -0.25 8.37
CA ILE A 536 -46.02 -1.71 8.26
C ILE A 536 -47.05 -2.24 9.25
N ASP A 537 -47.06 -1.77 10.50
CA ASP A 537 -48.04 -2.22 11.48
C ASP A 537 -49.47 -1.76 11.11
N GLN A 538 -49.66 -0.54 10.60
CA GLN A 538 -50.96 -0.11 10.07
C GLN A 538 -51.40 -0.97 8.88
N TRP A 539 -50.48 -1.30 7.96
CA TRP A 539 -50.79 -2.16 6.83
C TRP A 539 -51.18 -3.58 7.27
N LEU A 540 -50.47 -4.16 8.24
CA LEU A 540 -50.81 -5.46 8.81
C LEU A 540 -52.14 -5.44 9.56
N GLU A 541 -52.44 -4.34 10.28
CA GLU A 541 -53.72 -4.12 10.95
C GLU A 541 -54.88 -4.11 9.94
N THR A 542 -54.73 -3.39 8.82
CA THR A 542 -55.75 -3.38 7.75
C THR A 542 -55.97 -4.74 7.09
N ARG A 543 -54.98 -5.64 7.14
CA ARG A 543 -55.07 -7.01 6.62
C ARG A 543 -55.49 -8.04 7.68
N GLY A 544 -55.73 -7.63 8.93
CA GLY A 544 -56.03 -8.53 10.04
C GLY A 544 -54.90 -9.50 10.36
N LYS A 545 -53.65 -9.16 10.00
CA LYS A 545 -52.44 -9.98 10.21
C LYS A 545 -51.49 -9.39 11.26
N LEU A 546 -51.92 -8.34 11.97
CA LEU A 546 -51.12 -7.77 13.04
C LEU A 546 -51.14 -8.72 14.24
N GLU A 547 -50.01 -9.36 14.50
CA GLU A 547 -49.80 -10.09 15.75
C GLU A 547 -49.61 -9.09 16.89
N ASP A 548 -50.37 -9.25 17.97
CA ASP A 548 -50.17 -8.51 19.20
C ASP A 548 -48.82 -8.89 19.83
N GLU A 549 -48.13 -7.89 20.37
CA GLU A 549 -46.86 -8.13 21.04
C GLU A 549 -47.12 -8.86 22.36
N ASP A 550 -46.67 -10.11 22.45
CA ASP A 550 -46.79 -10.95 23.63
C ASP A 550 -46.18 -10.25 24.87
N PRO A 551 -46.97 -9.92 25.90
CA PRO A 551 -46.49 -9.29 27.13
C PRO A 551 -45.59 -10.23 27.95
N ASP A 552 -45.70 -11.55 27.77
CA ASP A 552 -44.96 -12.57 28.51
C ASP A 552 -43.72 -13.08 27.75
N LYS A 553 -43.39 -12.47 26.59
CA LYS A 553 -42.22 -12.85 25.78
C LYS A 553 -40.94 -12.72 26.61
N ILE A 554 -40.41 -13.87 27.03
CA ILE A 554 -39.22 -14.02 27.87
C ILE A 554 -38.04 -13.28 27.21
N HIS A 555 -37.53 -12.24 27.88
CA HIS A 555 -36.24 -11.65 27.51
C HIS A 555 -35.16 -12.74 27.57
N MET A 556 -34.25 -12.78 26.58
CA MET A 556 -33.13 -13.75 26.59
C MET A 556 -32.38 -13.78 27.92
N ILE A 557 -32.35 -12.65 28.62
CA ILE A 557 -31.76 -12.52 29.95
C ILE A 557 -32.87 -12.27 30.99
N PRO A 558 -33.02 -13.12 32.02
CA PRO A 558 -33.99 -12.91 33.08
C PRO A 558 -33.72 -11.64 33.89
N LYS A 559 -34.77 -10.87 34.20
CA LYS A 559 -34.69 -9.67 35.05
C LYS A 559 -34.09 -9.96 36.43
N SER A 560 -34.37 -11.14 36.99
CA SER A 560 -33.82 -11.59 38.28
C SER A 560 -32.29 -11.73 38.23
N TRP A 561 -31.74 -12.22 37.11
CA TRP A 561 -30.30 -12.32 36.92
C TRP A 561 -29.66 -10.94 36.85
N LEU A 562 -30.18 -10.03 36.00
CA LEU A 562 -29.68 -8.65 35.91
C LEU A 562 -29.73 -7.93 37.26
N SER A 563 -30.86 -8.02 37.97
CA SER A 563 -31.00 -7.42 39.30
C SER A 563 -30.01 -8.03 40.31
N SER A 564 -29.79 -9.34 40.26
CA SER A 564 -28.83 -9.99 41.15
C SER A 564 -27.40 -9.55 40.84
N VAL A 565 -27.02 -9.43 39.57
CA VAL A 565 -25.70 -8.96 39.15
C VAL A 565 -25.51 -7.52 39.61
N THR A 566 -26.43 -6.60 39.29
CA THR A 566 -26.32 -5.19 39.69
C THR A 566 -26.24 -5.02 41.21
N THR A 567 -27.07 -5.72 41.98
CA THR A 567 -27.06 -5.60 43.45
C THR A 567 -25.82 -6.22 44.08
N ASN A 568 -25.32 -7.34 43.55
CA ASN A 568 -24.09 -7.96 44.02
C ASN A 568 -22.87 -7.10 43.68
N SER A 569 -22.77 -6.60 42.44
CA SER A 569 -21.70 -5.68 42.02
C SER A 569 -21.67 -4.41 42.87
N PHE A 570 -22.83 -3.84 43.21
CA PHE A 570 -22.91 -2.69 44.10
C PHE A 570 -22.40 -3.01 45.52
N LYS A 571 -22.67 -4.20 46.06
CA LYS A 571 -22.14 -4.58 47.39
C LYS A 571 -20.61 -4.67 47.42
N ILE A 572 -19.99 -5.03 46.28
CA ILE A 572 -18.54 -5.16 46.14
C ILE A 572 -17.90 -3.95 45.41
N TYR A 573 -18.60 -2.82 45.30
CA TYR A 573 -18.13 -1.67 44.51
C TYR A 573 -16.72 -1.17 44.87
N PRO A 574 -16.24 -1.18 46.14
CA PRO A 574 -14.88 -0.74 46.44
C PRO A 574 -13.85 -1.67 45.81
N LEU A 575 -14.11 -2.99 45.82
CA LEU A 575 -13.24 -3.97 45.20
C LEU A 575 -13.25 -3.84 43.68
N VAL A 576 -14.41 -3.55 43.07
CA VAL A 576 -14.50 -3.27 41.62
C VAL A 576 -13.68 -2.04 41.25
N ILE A 577 -13.80 -0.93 42.01
CA ILE A 577 -13.00 0.28 41.76
C ILE A 577 -11.51 0.00 41.91
N VAL A 578 -11.10 -0.70 42.98
CA VAL A 578 -9.70 -1.08 43.17
C VAL A 578 -9.19 -1.95 42.02
N CYS A 579 -9.98 -2.93 41.56
CA CYS A 579 -9.60 -3.75 40.41
C CYS A 579 -9.44 -2.92 39.14
N VAL A 580 -10.38 -2.01 38.84
CA VAL A 580 -10.28 -1.12 37.67
C VAL A 580 -9.03 -0.26 37.77
N VAL A 581 -8.78 0.38 38.92
CA VAL A 581 -7.59 1.23 39.12
C VAL A 581 -6.31 0.42 38.98
N LEU A 582 -6.24 -0.80 39.53
CA LEU A 582 -5.07 -1.66 39.41
C LEU A 582 -4.84 -2.12 37.96
N VAL A 583 -5.89 -2.50 37.24
CA VAL A 583 -5.80 -2.90 35.82
C VAL A 583 -5.36 -1.70 34.97
N THR A 584 -5.93 -0.51 35.19
CA THR A 584 -5.51 0.71 34.51
C THR A 584 -4.07 1.09 34.86
N ALA A 585 -3.69 1.05 36.14
CA ALA A 585 -2.33 1.37 36.58
C ALA A 585 -1.28 0.41 36.00
N TYR A 586 -1.66 -0.85 35.77
CA TYR A 586 -0.81 -1.83 35.09
C TYR A 586 -0.77 -1.61 33.56
N ALA A 587 -1.90 -1.28 32.94
CA ALA A 587 -1.99 -1.09 31.49
C ALA A 587 -1.34 0.22 31.00
N VAL A 588 -1.38 1.29 31.79
CA VAL A 588 -0.84 2.61 31.39
C VAL A 588 0.65 2.56 31.02
N PRO A 589 1.56 1.97 31.83
CA PRO A 589 2.96 1.83 31.45
C PRO A 589 3.18 1.10 30.13
N LEU A 590 2.42 0.02 29.88
CA LEU A 590 2.48 -0.76 28.63
C LEU A 590 2.00 0.06 27.43
N MET A 591 0.96 0.87 27.61
CA MET A 591 0.47 1.78 26.57
C MET A 591 1.48 2.91 26.29
N THR A 592 2.14 3.43 27.32
CA THR A 592 3.14 4.51 27.15
C THR A 592 4.48 4.02 26.61
N SER A 593 4.74 2.71 26.61
CA SER A 593 5.93 2.12 25.99
C SER A 593 5.73 1.78 24.51
N LEU A 594 4.55 2.05 23.94
CA LEU A 594 4.33 1.90 22.51
C LEU A 594 5.01 3.07 21.79
N GLU A 595 5.94 2.74 20.90
CA GLU A 595 6.48 3.67 19.92
C GLU A 595 5.58 3.60 18.68
N GLY A 596 5.22 4.76 18.15
CA GLY A 596 4.45 4.84 16.91
C GLY A 596 5.42 4.99 15.76
N ASP A 597 5.37 4.06 14.81
CA ASP A 597 6.00 4.17 13.50
C ASP A 597 4.90 4.04 12.43
N PHE A 598 5.14 4.58 11.24
CA PHE A 598 4.21 4.54 10.12
C PHE A 598 4.97 4.08 8.88
N GLN A 599 4.94 2.77 8.63
CA GLN A 599 5.63 2.13 7.51
C GLN A 599 4.62 1.71 6.44
N VAL A 600 5.01 1.77 5.16
CA VAL A 600 4.10 1.45 4.04
C VAL A 600 3.85 -0.05 3.96
N GLU A 601 4.86 -0.86 4.28
CA GLU A 601 4.77 -2.33 4.32
C GLU A 601 3.73 -2.85 5.32
N ASP A 602 3.46 -2.12 6.42
CA ASP A 602 2.45 -2.49 7.42
C ASP A 602 1.01 -2.51 6.85
N PHE A 603 0.78 -1.88 5.69
CA PHE A 603 -0.53 -1.83 5.04
C PHE A 603 -0.81 -2.99 4.10
N VAL A 604 0.19 -3.84 3.86
CA VAL A 604 0.18 -4.92 2.88
C VAL A 604 0.43 -6.26 3.60
N GLU A 605 0.00 -7.38 3.01
CA GLU A 605 0.30 -8.70 3.58
C GLU A 605 1.82 -8.95 3.61
N GLU A 606 2.33 -9.50 4.72
CA GLU A 606 3.78 -9.72 4.95
C GLU A 606 4.42 -10.62 3.88
N ASP A 607 3.63 -11.49 3.24
CA ASP A 607 4.04 -12.40 2.18
C ASP A 607 3.83 -11.86 0.76
N SER A 608 3.37 -10.61 0.61
CA SER A 608 3.30 -9.96 -0.69
C SER A 608 4.68 -9.66 -1.26
N ASP A 609 4.81 -9.74 -2.59
CA ASP A 609 6.06 -9.43 -3.31
C ASP A 609 6.61 -8.03 -2.97
N LEU A 610 5.71 -7.05 -2.80
CA LEU A 610 6.06 -5.69 -2.39
C LEU A 610 6.65 -5.65 -0.97
N ALA A 611 6.00 -6.26 0.01
CA ALA A 611 6.48 -6.26 1.40
C ALA A 611 7.82 -7.00 1.53
N VAL A 612 7.96 -8.13 0.84
CA VAL A 612 9.21 -8.90 0.81
C VAL A 612 10.31 -8.07 0.12
N GLY A 613 10.00 -7.38 -0.97
CA GLY A 613 10.95 -6.49 -1.66
C GLY A 613 11.48 -5.36 -0.79
N VAL A 614 10.60 -4.67 -0.07
CA VAL A 614 11.00 -3.63 0.90
C VAL A 614 11.87 -4.23 2.01
N GLY A 615 11.46 -5.36 2.57
CA GLY A 615 12.25 -6.08 3.59
C GLY A 615 13.64 -6.47 3.10
N LEU A 616 13.78 -6.90 1.84
CA LEU A 616 15.06 -7.24 1.24
C LEU A 616 15.95 -6.01 1.03
N ILE A 617 15.40 -4.85 0.66
CA ILE A 617 16.19 -3.61 0.58
C ILE A 617 16.72 -3.23 1.95
N ASN A 618 15.83 -3.16 2.94
CA ASN A 618 16.17 -2.79 4.31
C ASN A 618 17.16 -3.79 4.93
N GLN A 619 17.17 -5.04 4.48
CA GLN A 619 18.16 -6.02 4.94
C GLN A 619 19.49 -5.91 4.20
N ARG A 620 19.49 -5.64 2.89
CA ARG A 620 20.67 -5.83 2.03
C ARG A 620 21.32 -4.55 1.51
N PHE A 621 20.65 -3.41 1.58
CA PHE A 621 21.13 -2.16 0.98
C PHE A 621 21.04 -0.94 1.90
N SER A 622 20.37 -1.02 3.06
CA SER A 622 20.42 0.08 4.04
C SER A 622 21.75 0.05 4.79
N ASP A 623 22.64 1.01 4.50
CA ASP A 623 23.89 1.31 5.24
C ASP A 623 23.71 2.55 6.14
#